data_AF-A0A7C3S9Q6-F1
#
_entry.id   AF-A0A7C3S9Q6-F1
#
_cell.length_a   1.000
_cell.length_b   1.000
_cell.length_c   1.000
_cell.angle_alpha   90.00
_cell.angle_beta   90.00
_cell.angle_gamma   90.00
#
_symmetry.space_group_name_H-M   'P 1'
#
loop_
_entity.id
_entity.type
_entity.pdbx_description
1 polymer ?
#
loop_
_entity_poly.entity_id
_entity_poly.type
_entity_poly.pdbx_seq_one_letter_code
_entity_poly.pdbx_strand_id
1 'polypeptide(L)'
;MYREPIPPASPRLSQYGVDPKYVIKRGAQLEGMTSVLLKELIPDLPKVIYPDSQGEKVIREKTEAALSKVDFSKIKPGHTVNILASHHGFTFLGGKPYAEMLRTIKDVVERETKAKEIRLRAGLGMRFRETEEYIKAHGLDEYFKGKALGMAPIDAGIPIDTSLGTLYGLRHAYDADVII
;
A
#
# COMPACT_ATOMS: atom_id res chain seq x y z
N MET A 1 2.75 -35.58 2.25
CA MET A 1 3.68 -34.73 1.48
C MET A 1 3.45 -33.30 1.95
N TYR A 2 4.49 -32.61 2.41
CA TYR A 2 4.37 -31.21 2.85
C TYR A 2 4.13 -30.29 1.65
N ARG A 3 3.57 -29.11 1.89
CA ARG A 3 3.26 -28.19 0.80
C ARG A 3 4.52 -27.46 0.34
N GLU A 4 4.65 -27.29 -0.97
CA GLU A 4 5.69 -26.46 -1.54
C GLU A 4 5.70 -25.04 -0.94
N PRO A 5 6.89 -24.47 -0.68
CA PRO A 5 7.01 -23.08 -0.22
C PRO A 5 6.36 -22.08 -1.18
N ILE A 6 5.66 -21.10 -0.62
CA ILE A 6 5.24 -19.92 -1.38
C ILE A 6 6.51 -19.12 -1.75
N PRO A 7 6.77 -18.88 -3.04
CA PRO A 7 7.94 -18.14 -3.44
C PRO A 7 7.84 -16.69 -2.90
N PRO A 8 8.94 -16.12 -2.38
CA PRO A 8 8.96 -14.71 -2.03
C PRO A 8 8.83 -13.89 -3.31
N ALA A 9 8.50 -12.60 -3.15
CA ALA A 9 8.54 -11.66 -4.26
C ALA A 9 9.91 -11.68 -4.96
N SER A 10 9.89 -11.47 -6.27
CA SER A 10 11.10 -11.35 -7.08
C SER A 10 12.04 -10.29 -6.50
N PRO A 11 13.35 -10.54 -6.49
CA PRO A 11 14.33 -9.51 -6.12
C PRO A 11 14.13 -8.26 -6.98
N ARG A 12 14.31 -7.09 -6.38
CA ARG A 12 14.17 -5.80 -7.04
C ARG A 12 15.43 -4.98 -6.86
N LEU A 13 15.74 -4.12 -7.82
CA LEU A 13 16.77 -3.12 -7.64
C LEU A 13 16.30 -2.13 -6.57
N SER A 14 17.16 -1.84 -5.60
CA SER A 14 16.93 -0.88 -4.54
C SER A 14 18.24 -0.22 -4.17
N GLN A 15 18.21 1.07 -3.88
CA GLN A 15 19.36 1.83 -3.39
C GLN A 15 19.91 1.24 -2.08
N TYR A 16 19.05 0.60 -1.29
CA TYR A 16 19.38 0.05 0.03
C TYR A 16 19.51 -1.48 0.03
N GLY A 17 19.26 -2.12 -1.11
CA GLY A 17 19.24 -3.56 -1.26
C GLY A 17 20.49 -4.13 -1.92
N VAL A 18 20.66 -5.44 -1.82
CA VAL A 18 21.63 -6.18 -2.63
C VAL A 18 21.15 -6.19 -4.08
N ASP A 19 22.04 -5.91 -5.02
CA ASP A 19 21.75 -6.01 -6.46
C ASP A 19 21.17 -7.41 -6.77
N PRO A 20 19.97 -7.50 -7.39
CA PRO A 20 19.30 -8.77 -7.70
C PRO A 20 20.18 -9.86 -8.30
N LYS A 21 21.20 -9.50 -9.09
CA LYS A 21 22.10 -10.48 -9.73
C LYS A 21 22.91 -11.31 -8.72
N TYR A 22 23.12 -10.80 -7.50
CA TYR A 22 23.81 -11.53 -6.44
C TYR A 22 22.87 -12.42 -5.61
N VAL A 23 21.56 -12.32 -5.82
CA VAL A 23 20.56 -13.13 -5.11
C VAL A 23 20.35 -14.46 -5.84
N ILE A 24 21.33 -15.36 -5.72
CA ILE A 24 21.36 -16.65 -6.43
C ILE A 24 20.50 -17.76 -5.78
N LYS A 25 20.13 -17.60 -4.50
CA LYS A 25 19.28 -18.54 -3.76
C LYS A 25 18.48 -17.81 -2.69
N ARG A 26 17.22 -18.19 -2.51
CA ARG A 26 16.28 -17.66 -1.49
C ARG A 26 16.00 -18.71 -0.43
N GLY A 27 15.59 -18.26 0.76
CA GLY A 27 15.23 -19.17 1.87
C GLY A 27 14.19 -20.23 1.46
N ALA A 28 13.20 -19.86 0.66
CA ALA A 28 12.18 -20.77 0.13
C ALA A 28 12.72 -21.89 -0.78
N GLN A 29 13.98 -21.81 -1.23
CA GLN A 29 14.65 -22.82 -2.07
C GLN A 29 15.63 -23.69 -1.26
N LEU A 30 15.66 -23.56 0.07
CA LEU A 30 16.43 -24.44 0.93
C LEU A 30 15.70 -25.78 1.09
N GLU A 31 16.47 -26.85 1.26
CA GLU A 31 15.93 -28.19 1.48
C GLU A 31 15.11 -28.23 2.79
N GLY A 32 14.00 -28.97 2.78
CA GLY A 32 13.14 -29.14 3.96
C GLY A 32 12.23 -27.94 4.28
N MET A 33 12.25 -26.89 3.47
CA MET A 33 11.32 -25.76 3.64
C MET A 33 9.92 -26.13 3.17
N THR A 34 8.91 -25.66 3.92
CA THR A 34 7.49 -25.83 3.59
C THR A 34 6.74 -24.54 3.92
N SER A 35 5.56 -24.36 3.31
CA SER A 35 4.60 -23.35 3.76
C SER A 35 3.50 -23.97 4.60
N VAL A 36 3.01 -23.20 5.57
CA VAL A 36 1.86 -23.54 6.40
C VAL A 36 0.79 -22.49 6.17
N LEU A 37 -0.47 -22.89 6.03
CA LEU A 37 -1.55 -21.90 5.97
C LEU A 37 -1.80 -21.34 7.35
N LEU A 38 -1.99 -20.03 7.44
CA LEU A 38 -2.49 -19.43 8.67
C LEU A 38 -3.81 -20.07 9.12
N LYS A 39 -4.65 -20.54 8.19
CA LYS A 39 -5.92 -21.22 8.51
C LYS A 39 -5.73 -22.63 9.09
N GLU A 40 -4.60 -23.29 8.82
CA GLU A 40 -4.24 -24.56 9.48
C GLU A 40 -3.85 -24.32 10.94
N LEU A 41 -3.34 -23.13 11.24
CA LEU A 41 -2.96 -22.71 12.60
C LEU A 41 -4.12 -22.05 13.36
N ILE A 42 -4.96 -21.31 12.65
CA ILE A 42 -6.06 -20.49 13.18
C ILE A 42 -7.29 -20.69 12.26
N PRO A 43 -8.14 -21.70 12.54
CA PRO A 43 -9.23 -22.12 11.64
C PRO A 43 -10.25 -21.03 11.31
N ASP A 44 -10.46 -20.09 12.22
CA ASP A 44 -11.47 -19.03 12.12
C ASP A 44 -11.02 -17.84 11.27
N LEU A 45 -9.78 -17.86 10.75
CA LEU A 45 -9.32 -16.80 9.88
C LEU A 45 -10.16 -16.71 8.59
N PRO A 46 -10.36 -15.48 8.07
CA PRO A 46 -11.04 -15.28 6.81
C PRO A 46 -10.32 -16.02 5.69
N LYS A 47 -11.09 -16.41 4.67
CA LYS A 47 -10.52 -17.04 3.47
C LYS A 47 -9.54 -16.06 2.81
N VAL A 48 -8.34 -16.56 2.53
CA VAL A 48 -7.32 -15.82 1.76
C VAL A 48 -7.87 -15.49 0.38
N ILE A 49 -7.75 -14.23 -0.03
CA ILE A 49 -8.23 -13.73 -1.34
C ILE A 49 -7.11 -13.55 -2.37
N TYR A 50 -5.83 -13.66 -1.96
CA TYR A 50 -4.67 -13.54 -2.83
C TYR A 50 -3.49 -14.35 -2.28
N PRO A 51 -2.73 -15.09 -3.10
CA PRO A 51 -2.80 -15.15 -4.57
C PRO A 51 -4.05 -15.88 -5.09
N ASP A 52 -4.56 -15.40 -6.22
CA ASP A 52 -5.73 -15.97 -6.92
C ASP A 52 -5.42 -16.13 -8.42
N SER A 53 -6.08 -17.08 -9.08
CA SER A 53 -6.00 -17.29 -10.54
C SER A 53 -6.32 -16.06 -11.38
N GLN A 54 -7.16 -15.15 -10.86
CA GLN A 54 -7.51 -13.88 -11.50
C GLN A 54 -6.47 -12.77 -11.25
N GLY A 55 -5.40 -13.06 -10.50
CA GLY A 55 -4.36 -12.09 -10.18
C GLY A 55 -4.91 -10.91 -9.38
N GLU A 56 -4.52 -9.69 -9.74
CA GLU A 56 -4.90 -8.46 -9.05
C GLU A 56 -6.38 -8.10 -9.27
N LYS A 57 -7.06 -8.67 -10.27
CA LYS A 57 -8.47 -8.39 -10.56
C LYS A 57 -9.37 -8.69 -9.35
N VAL A 58 -9.10 -9.78 -8.62
CA VAL A 58 -9.85 -10.12 -7.40
C VAL A 58 -9.72 -9.02 -6.34
N ILE A 59 -8.56 -8.35 -6.26
CA ILE A 59 -8.34 -7.27 -5.30
C ILE A 59 -9.17 -6.06 -5.65
N ARG A 60 -9.23 -5.69 -6.94
CA ARG A 60 -10.10 -4.62 -7.42
C ARG A 60 -11.56 -4.88 -7.05
N GLU A 61 -12.08 -6.05 -7.41
CA GLU A 61 -13.48 -6.43 -7.14
C GLU A 61 -13.80 -6.40 -5.63
N LYS A 62 -12.90 -6.93 -4.80
CA LYS A 62 -13.09 -6.90 -3.33
C LYS A 62 -12.97 -5.51 -2.74
N THR A 63 -12.11 -4.66 -3.30
CA THR A 63 -11.95 -3.27 -2.87
C THR A 63 -13.18 -2.45 -3.23
N GLU A 64 -13.69 -2.56 -4.46
CA GLU A 64 -14.94 -1.91 -4.88
C GLU A 64 -16.13 -2.37 -4.04
N ALA A 65 -16.25 -3.68 -3.79
CA ALA A 65 -17.30 -4.21 -2.93
C ALA A 65 -17.20 -3.69 -1.49
N ALA A 66 -15.99 -3.56 -0.92
CA ALA A 66 -15.79 -2.98 0.40
C ALA A 66 -16.18 -1.49 0.44
N LEU A 67 -15.76 -0.72 -0.57
CA LEU A 67 -16.05 0.71 -0.66
C LEU A 67 -17.51 1.02 -1.01
N SER A 68 -18.26 0.08 -1.59
CA SER A 68 -19.70 0.26 -1.89
C SER A 68 -20.58 0.60 -0.68
N LYS A 69 -20.07 0.31 0.53
CA LYS A 69 -20.76 0.57 1.81
C LYS A 69 -20.29 1.85 2.50
N VAL A 70 -19.33 2.57 1.91
CA VAL A 70 -18.75 3.78 2.47
C VAL A 70 -19.55 4.99 1.99
N ASP A 71 -19.95 5.84 2.93
CA ASP A 71 -20.54 7.14 2.60
C ASP A 71 -19.45 8.17 2.28
N PHE A 72 -19.35 8.55 1.01
CA PHE A 72 -18.42 9.58 0.53
C PHE A 72 -18.99 11.00 0.56
N SER A 73 -20.18 11.22 1.14
CA SER A 73 -20.89 12.50 1.12
C SER A 73 -20.08 13.69 1.66
N LYS A 74 -19.06 13.47 2.49
CA LYS A 74 -18.18 14.52 3.02
C LYS A 74 -17.10 14.97 2.03
N ILE A 75 -16.82 14.22 0.98
CA ILE A 75 -15.91 14.60 -0.09
C ILE A 75 -16.73 15.32 -1.16
N LYS A 76 -16.55 16.63 -1.30
CA LYS A 76 -17.31 17.45 -2.23
C LYS A 76 -16.54 17.66 -3.54
N PRO A 77 -17.24 17.92 -4.66
CA PRO A 77 -16.60 18.41 -5.87
C PRO A 77 -15.72 19.63 -5.55
N GLY A 78 -14.49 19.65 -6.06
CA GLY A 78 -13.52 20.70 -5.73
C GLY A 78 -12.55 20.37 -4.60
N HIS A 79 -12.87 19.42 -3.71
CA HIS A 79 -11.96 18.99 -2.64
C HIS A 79 -10.71 18.30 -3.19
N THR A 80 -9.61 18.49 -2.49
CA THR A 80 -8.39 17.70 -2.61
C THR A 80 -8.42 16.57 -1.58
N VAL A 81 -8.04 15.35 -1.99
CA VAL A 81 -8.03 14.16 -1.13
C VAL A 81 -6.61 13.59 -1.05
N ASN A 82 -6.12 13.35 0.17
CA ASN A 82 -4.94 12.54 0.43
C ASN A 82 -5.36 11.12 0.81
N ILE A 83 -4.96 10.14 0.00
CA ILE A 83 -4.99 8.71 0.38
C ILE A 83 -3.71 8.42 1.16
N LEU A 84 -3.85 8.09 2.45
CA LEU A 84 -2.74 7.65 3.26
C LEU A 84 -2.50 6.16 3.04
N ALA A 85 -1.25 5.80 2.79
CA ALA A 85 -0.84 4.42 2.59
C ALA A 85 0.31 4.06 3.53
N SER A 86 0.37 2.79 3.91
CA SER A 86 1.49 2.23 4.64
C SER A 86 2.51 1.67 3.64
N HIS A 87 3.76 2.05 3.80
CA HIS A 87 4.87 1.42 3.07
C HIS A 87 4.85 -0.11 3.18
N HIS A 88 4.52 -0.65 4.35
CA HIS A 88 4.54 -2.09 4.59
C HIS A 88 3.57 -2.86 3.68
N GLY A 89 2.50 -2.22 3.21
CA GLY A 89 1.61 -2.81 2.21
C GLY A 89 2.36 -3.25 0.94
N PHE A 90 3.38 -2.51 0.53
CA PHE A 90 4.21 -2.87 -0.63
C PHE A 90 5.19 -4.02 -0.38
N THR A 91 5.44 -4.36 0.89
CA THR A 91 6.32 -5.47 1.26
C THR A 91 5.58 -6.81 1.32
N PHE A 92 4.25 -6.80 1.49
CA PHE A 92 3.44 -8.00 1.51
C PHE A 92 3.17 -8.52 0.09
N LEU A 93 3.51 -9.79 -0.15
CA LEU A 93 3.26 -10.49 -1.41
C LEU A 93 3.74 -9.70 -2.64
N GLY A 94 4.87 -9.01 -2.48
CA GLY A 94 5.48 -8.20 -3.54
C GLY A 94 4.73 -6.92 -3.91
N GLY A 95 3.77 -6.48 -3.09
CA GLY A 95 3.13 -5.17 -3.18
C GLY A 95 2.10 -4.99 -4.29
N LYS A 96 2.04 -5.91 -5.26
CA LYS A 96 1.04 -5.87 -6.35
C LYS A 96 -0.41 -5.79 -5.87
N PRO A 97 -0.89 -6.64 -4.93
CA PRO A 97 -2.27 -6.52 -4.45
C PRO A 97 -2.50 -5.18 -3.74
N TYR A 98 -1.52 -4.68 -2.98
CA TYR A 98 -1.65 -3.40 -2.30
C TYR A 98 -1.71 -2.23 -3.30
N ALA A 99 -0.85 -2.22 -4.32
CA ALA A 99 -0.88 -1.22 -5.38
C ALA A 99 -2.23 -1.22 -6.12
N GLU A 100 -2.79 -2.40 -6.43
CA GLU A 100 -4.10 -2.47 -7.08
C GLU A 100 -5.23 -1.96 -6.20
N MET A 101 -5.18 -2.25 -4.89
CA MET A 101 -6.13 -1.70 -3.93
C MET A 101 -6.06 -0.16 -3.92
N LEU A 102 -4.86 0.43 -3.90
CA LEU A 102 -4.68 1.90 -3.93
C LEU A 102 -5.22 2.53 -5.22
N ARG A 103 -4.97 1.91 -6.39
CA ARG A 103 -5.55 2.35 -7.67
C ARG A 103 -7.07 2.31 -7.62
N THR A 104 -7.62 1.22 -7.11
CA THR A 104 -9.07 1.02 -7.00
C THR A 104 -9.70 2.04 -6.06
N ILE A 105 -9.08 2.32 -4.90
CA ILE A 105 -9.55 3.38 -3.98
C ILE A 105 -9.57 4.73 -4.70
N LYS A 106 -8.51 5.09 -5.43
CA LYS A 106 -8.47 6.33 -6.21
C LYS A 106 -9.62 6.39 -7.21
N ASP A 107 -9.83 5.34 -8.00
CA ASP A 107 -10.85 5.32 -9.06
C ASP A 107 -12.26 5.44 -8.49
N VAL A 108 -12.55 4.75 -7.38
CA VAL A 108 -13.84 4.83 -6.69
C VAL A 108 -14.04 6.24 -6.15
N VAL A 109 -13.07 6.81 -5.42
CA VAL A 109 -13.20 8.16 -4.87
C VAL A 109 -13.38 9.18 -5.99
N GLU A 110 -12.64 9.07 -7.09
CA GLU A 110 -12.77 9.97 -8.25
C GLU A 110 -14.19 9.90 -8.85
N ARG A 111 -14.69 8.68 -9.07
CA ARG A 111 -16.00 8.42 -9.67
C ARG A 111 -17.15 8.89 -8.79
N GLU A 112 -17.12 8.58 -7.49
CA GLU A 112 -18.23 8.85 -6.57
C GLU A 112 -18.28 10.32 -6.13
N THR A 113 -17.16 11.05 -6.14
CA THR A 113 -17.07 12.37 -5.48
C THR A 113 -16.79 13.53 -6.43
N LYS A 114 -16.17 13.27 -7.59
CA LYS A 114 -15.63 14.31 -8.49
C LYS A 114 -14.67 15.25 -7.76
N ALA A 115 -13.92 14.74 -6.78
CA ALA A 115 -12.82 15.46 -6.14
C ALA A 115 -11.88 16.06 -7.20
N LYS A 116 -11.38 17.27 -6.93
CA LYS A 116 -10.51 18.01 -7.86
C LYS A 116 -9.18 17.30 -8.07
N GLU A 117 -8.64 16.74 -6.99
CA GLU A 117 -7.33 16.11 -7.00
C GLU A 117 -7.27 15.02 -5.94
N ILE A 118 -6.76 13.84 -6.30
CA ILE A 118 -6.56 12.71 -5.39
C ILE A 118 -5.09 12.35 -5.42
N ARG A 119 -4.47 12.35 -4.25
CA ARG A 119 -3.03 12.21 -4.06
C ARG A 119 -2.74 10.94 -3.25
N LEU A 120 -1.62 10.30 -3.51
CA LEU A 120 -1.13 9.20 -2.67
C LEU A 120 -0.03 9.71 -1.74
N ARG A 121 -0.15 9.40 -0.45
CA ARG A 121 0.76 9.78 0.62
C ARG A 121 1.16 8.54 1.40
N ALA A 122 2.22 7.89 0.95
CA ALA A 122 2.67 6.64 1.54
C ALA A 122 3.71 6.91 2.64
N GLY A 123 3.36 6.64 3.89
CA GLY A 123 4.23 6.84 5.05
C GLY A 123 5.04 5.59 5.41
N LEU A 124 6.25 5.81 5.92
CA LEU A 124 7.09 4.78 6.53
C LEU A 124 7.59 5.25 7.88
N GLY A 125 7.51 4.38 8.90
CA GLY A 125 7.78 4.78 10.28
C GLY A 125 9.23 5.13 10.61
N MET A 126 10.24 4.56 9.95
CA MET A 126 11.66 4.77 10.32
C MET A 126 12.64 4.79 9.13
N ARG A 127 12.16 4.82 7.88
CA ARG A 127 13.06 4.84 6.72
C ARG A 127 12.69 5.95 5.73
N PHE A 128 13.62 6.24 4.83
CA PHE A 128 13.62 7.48 4.06
C PHE A 128 13.00 7.32 2.66
N ARG A 129 13.66 6.61 1.74
CA ARG A 129 13.32 6.67 0.30
C ARG A 129 12.76 5.40 -0.32
N GLU A 130 12.74 4.27 0.40
CA GLU A 130 12.26 3.01 -0.19
C GLU A 130 10.79 3.08 -0.63
N THR A 131 9.98 3.93 -0.01
CA THR A 131 8.61 4.16 -0.45
C THR A 131 8.55 4.75 -1.86
N GLU A 132 9.47 5.66 -2.21
CA GLU A 132 9.56 6.24 -3.56
C GLU A 132 9.89 5.15 -4.60
N GLU A 133 10.75 4.19 -4.23
CA GLU A 133 11.08 3.05 -5.09
C GLU A 133 9.87 2.16 -5.33
N TYR A 134 9.04 1.91 -4.32
CA TYR A 134 7.80 1.14 -4.49
C TYR A 134 6.76 1.88 -5.33
N ILE A 135 6.59 3.18 -5.12
CA ILE A 135 5.69 4.02 -5.92
C ILE A 135 6.05 3.88 -7.40
N LYS A 136 7.33 4.05 -7.74
CA LYS A 136 7.83 3.91 -9.12
C LYS A 136 7.73 2.48 -9.64
N ALA A 137 8.17 1.48 -8.86
CA ALA A 137 8.16 0.08 -9.28
C ALA A 137 6.74 -0.45 -9.57
N HIS A 138 5.72 0.15 -8.95
CA HIS A 138 4.32 -0.16 -9.21
C HIS A 138 3.63 0.87 -10.13
N GLY A 139 4.34 1.81 -10.74
CA GLY A 139 3.79 2.82 -11.64
C GLY A 139 2.72 3.71 -10.99
N LEU A 140 2.77 3.89 -9.68
CA LEU A 140 1.80 4.69 -8.93
C LEU A 140 2.05 6.18 -9.11
N ASP A 141 3.29 6.59 -9.37
CA ASP A 141 3.61 7.95 -9.79
C ASP A 141 2.89 8.32 -11.09
N GLU A 142 2.93 7.45 -12.11
CA GLU A 142 2.22 7.65 -13.36
C GLU A 142 0.70 7.60 -13.16
N TYR A 143 0.20 6.59 -12.42
CA TYR A 143 -1.23 6.41 -12.17
C TYR A 143 -1.87 7.59 -11.42
N PHE A 144 -1.13 8.15 -10.45
CA PHE A 144 -1.54 9.33 -9.71
C PHE A 144 -1.08 10.65 -10.38
N LYS A 145 -0.66 10.62 -11.65
CA LYS A 145 -0.30 11.82 -12.44
C LYS A 145 0.76 12.70 -11.74
N GLY A 146 1.78 12.06 -11.17
CA GLY A 146 2.86 12.68 -10.41
C GLY A 146 2.47 13.10 -8.97
N LYS A 147 1.28 12.70 -8.49
CA LYS A 147 0.77 13.06 -7.15
C LYS A 147 0.95 11.98 -6.10
N ALA A 148 1.72 10.94 -6.38
CA ALA A 148 2.15 9.96 -5.39
C ALA A 148 3.48 10.38 -4.75
N LEU A 149 3.52 10.40 -3.42
CA LEU A 149 4.67 10.83 -2.64
C LEU A 149 4.91 9.86 -1.47
N GLY A 150 6.18 9.54 -1.21
CA GLY A 150 6.61 8.93 0.05
C GLY A 150 6.76 10.00 1.13
N MET A 151 6.42 9.67 2.38
CA MET A 151 6.62 10.54 3.53
C MET A 151 7.49 9.83 4.58
N ALA A 152 8.48 10.56 5.10
CA ALA A 152 9.39 10.12 6.14
C ALA A 152 9.12 10.85 7.46
N PRO A 153 9.49 10.26 8.61
CA PRO A 153 9.25 10.87 9.93
C PRO A 153 10.01 12.18 10.17
N ILE A 154 11.07 12.43 9.39
CA ILE A 154 11.89 13.64 9.48
C ILE A 154 11.37 14.79 8.59
N ASP A 155 10.34 14.53 7.77
CA ASP A 155 9.77 15.55 6.92
C ASP A 155 9.12 16.66 7.75
N ALA A 156 8.93 17.83 7.13
CA ALA A 156 8.39 18.99 7.80
C ALA A 156 7.03 18.68 8.48
N GLY A 157 6.95 18.95 9.78
CA GLY A 157 5.72 18.81 10.55
C GLY A 157 4.81 20.04 10.47
N ILE A 158 3.57 19.85 10.89
CA ILE A 158 2.65 20.89 11.32
C ILE A 158 2.23 20.63 12.77
N PRO A 159 2.11 21.67 13.61
CA PRO A 159 1.61 21.51 14.97
C PRO A 159 0.12 21.16 14.94
N ILE A 160 -0.26 20.15 15.72
CA ILE A 160 -1.63 19.72 15.96
C ILE A 160 -1.83 19.76 17.48
N ASP A 161 -2.72 20.63 17.94
CA ASP A 161 -3.03 20.72 19.36
C ASP A 161 -3.87 19.51 19.78
N THR A 162 -3.39 18.79 20.78
CA THR A 162 -4.08 17.67 21.39
C THR A 162 -4.25 17.91 22.88
N SER A 163 -5.09 17.12 23.54
CA SER A 163 -5.24 17.19 25.01
C SER A 163 -3.97 16.83 25.78
N LEU A 164 -2.99 16.19 25.14
CA LEU A 164 -1.70 15.79 25.72
C LEU A 164 -0.56 16.77 25.40
N GLY A 165 -0.84 17.83 24.64
CA GLY A 165 0.15 18.78 24.11
C GLY A 165 0.23 18.77 22.60
N THR A 166 1.19 19.51 22.04
CA THR A 166 1.37 19.64 20.59
C THR A 166 1.96 18.36 19.99
N LEU A 167 1.20 17.71 19.11
CA LEU A 167 1.65 16.63 18.24
C LEU A 167 2.11 17.23 16.91
N TYR A 168 3.25 16.81 16.39
CA TYR A 168 3.67 17.21 15.04
C TYR A 168 3.25 16.15 14.03
N GLY A 169 2.26 16.49 13.19
CA GLY A 169 1.84 15.67 12.06
C GLY A 169 2.65 15.99 10.81
N LEU A 170 2.92 15.00 9.96
CA LEU A 170 3.65 15.24 8.69
C LEU A 170 2.81 16.14 7.78
N ARG A 171 3.38 17.29 7.37
CA ARG A 171 2.66 18.31 6.60
C ARG A 171 1.92 17.74 5.40
N HIS A 172 2.56 16.86 4.64
CA HIS A 172 1.99 16.25 3.44
C HIS A 172 0.88 15.23 3.70
N ALA A 173 0.70 14.75 4.93
CA ALA A 173 -0.48 13.98 5.29
C ALA A 173 -1.70 14.89 5.44
N TYR A 174 -1.49 16.11 5.96
CA TYR A 174 -2.53 17.05 6.37
C TYR A 174 -2.73 18.25 5.41
N ASP A 175 -2.12 18.23 4.22
CA ASP A 175 -2.17 19.32 3.22
C ASP A 175 -3.31 19.18 2.18
N ALA A 176 -4.39 18.49 2.55
CA ALA A 176 -5.58 18.26 1.72
C ALA A 176 -6.86 18.58 2.49
N ASP A 177 -7.95 18.83 1.77
CA ASP A 177 -9.27 19.10 2.36
C ASP A 177 -9.83 17.86 3.07
N VAL A 178 -9.51 16.67 2.56
CA VAL A 178 -9.91 15.38 3.15
C VAL A 178 -8.74 14.39 3.14
N ILE A 179 -8.66 13.60 4.21
CA ILE A 179 -7.70 12.51 4.38
C ILE A 179 -8.49 11.20 4.50
N ILE A 180 -8.06 10.17 3.76
CA ILE A 180 -8.63 8.81 3.82
C ILE A 180 -7.56 7.74 3.94
#